data_AF-A0A2A2FIG3-F1
#
_entry.id   AF-A0A2A2FIG3-F1
#
_cell.length_a   1.000
_cell.length_b   1.000
_cell.length_c   1.000
_cell.angle_alpha   90.00
_cell.angle_beta   90.00
_cell.angle_gamma   90.00
#
_symmetry.space_group_name_H-M   'P 1'
#
loop_
_entity.id
_entity.type
_entity.pdbx_description
1 polymer ?
#
loop_
_entity_poly.entity_id
_entity_poly.type
_entity_poly.pdbx_seq_one_letter_code
_entity_poly.pdbx_strand_id
1 'polypeptide(L)'
;MSTVFGLNTHPLNPLTNELFFAGADSSYNPVGYYPRFNARELFEDAGKATNPAELREAVVEILENLAREQPYITLLFSDDLVGYTSKLSGPAENFSNGWDLPAWYFTDPAVSGSYDSVTSAAFETLNPLYHTEGSERIAIGRALDRGYTFDENQEYFPLLYDMSTEHGAVWTFEVRENLRFSEPYGQVTAEDFVYLIQELHQSDWANTAASTSWDGVEVEQTGRFEFQATLERPTLLWPQSYDPLLYPIPRGLVEPYVEEEDADGLEQDEELLELRFTGNLGAFTLDEWNRGSGTTYTRNDEYYLRDIDEGSDPFPGVPLFEAASISVVQEQASHLEALEAGEIDSAAIPLEQYESYDGRDAVTLRRIPTSYSTVLSVNQRDNGWGTGPGNLFQHVSFRQAVASAISKDRLIQDVYRGLAEPQFTWQPRWSDFHPANA
;
A
#
# COMPACT_ATOMS: atom_id res chain seq x y z
N MET A 1 -6.08 15.17 -3.12
CA MET A 1 -5.08 14.62 -2.18
C MET A 1 -4.96 15.63 -1.03
N SER A 2 -5.36 15.26 0.19
CA SER A 2 -5.06 16.09 1.36
C SER A 2 -3.54 16.13 1.53
N THR A 3 -2.95 17.29 1.80
CA THR A 3 -1.52 17.35 2.17
C THR A 3 -1.38 16.76 3.56
N VAL A 4 -1.08 15.47 3.64
CA VAL A 4 -0.82 14.77 4.89
C VAL A 4 0.58 15.15 5.36
N PHE A 5 0.69 16.05 6.34
CA PHE A 5 1.94 16.31 7.08
C PHE A 5 2.23 15.19 8.11
N GLY A 6 1.89 13.95 7.75
CA GLY A 6 1.83 12.81 8.65
C GLY A 6 2.88 11.76 8.36
N LEU A 7 3.14 10.92 9.35
CA LEU A 7 4.03 9.77 9.22
C LEU A 7 3.18 8.50 9.15
N ASN A 8 3.56 7.56 8.27
CA ASN A 8 2.94 6.25 8.19
C ASN A 8 3.26 5.47 9.47
N THR A 9 2.26 4.82 10.05
CA THR A 9 2.40 4.06 11.30
C THR A 9 2.79 2.60 11.07
N HIS A 10 2.78 2.15 9.82
CA HIS A 10 2.99 0.76 9.42
C HIS A 10 2.11 -0.22 10.22
N PRO A 11 0.78 -0.13 10.08
CA PRO A 11 -0.17 -0.81 10.95
C PRO A 11 -0.21 -2.33 10.80
N LEU A 12 0.21 -2.86 9.64
CA LEU A 12 0.33 -4.30 9.41
C LEU A 12 1.72 -4.84 9.81
N ASN A 13 2.79 -4.05 9.62
CA ASN A 13 4.14 -4.38 10.10
C ASN A 13 4.76 -3.24 10.94
N PRO A 14 4.46 -3.16 12.23
CA PRO A 14 4.95 -2.11 13.10
C PRO A 14 6.46 -2.20 13.39
N LEU A 15 7.15 -3.29 13.05
CA LEU A 15 8.62 -3.38 13.18
C LEU A 15 9.32 -2.37 12.28
N THR A 16 8.71 -1.98 11.16
CA THR A 16 9.21 -0.91 10.29
C THR A 16 9.40 0.40 11.05
N ASN A 17 8.68 0.61 12.17
CA ASN A 17 8.87 1.81 12.99
C ASN A 17 10.25 1.91 13.68
N GLU A 18 11.09 0.86 13.65
CA GLU A 18 12.50 0.91 14.04
C GLU A 18 13.24 2.07 13.36
N LEU A 19 12.90 2.33 12.09
CA LEU A 19 13.47 3.40 11.27
C LEU A 19 13.24 4.81 11.84
N PHE A 20 12.20 4.99 12.67
CA PHE A 20 11.90 6.24 13.36
C PHE A 20 12.43 6.28 14.78
N PHE A 21 12.43 5.13 15.49
CA PHE A 21 12.43 5.12 16.96
C PHE A 21 13.56 4.32 17.62
N ALA A 22 14.39 3.59 16.87
CA ALA A 22 15.51 2.82 17.44
C ALA A 22 16.60 3.69 18.10
N GLY A 23 16.64 4.99 17.82
CA GLY A 23 17.46 5.95 18.55
C GLY A 23 18.03 7.08 17.70
N ALA A 24 19.17 7.61 18.15
CA ALA A 24 19.85 8.74 17.51
C ALA A 24 20.28 8.45 16.07
N ASP A 25 20.71 7.20 15.82
CA ASP A 25 21.28 6.75 14.55
C ASP A 25 20.25 6.01 13.66
N SER A 26 18.95 6.10 13.99
CA SER A 26 17.91 5.56 13.12
C SER A 26 17.98 6.22 11.74
N SER A 27 17.70 5.44 10.69
CA SER A 27 17.79 5.88 9.29
C SER A 27 16.93 7.10 9.00
N TYR A 28 15.80 7.27 9.71
CA TYR A 28 14.94 8.44 9.57
C TYR A 28 14.45 8.95 10.94
N ASN A 29 15.23 9.82 11.57
CA ASN A 29 14.89 10.49 12.83
C ASN A 29 14.77 12.00 12.64
N PRO A 30 13.69 12.54 12.04
CA PRO A 30 13.60 13.96 11.70
C PRO A 30 13.54 14.86 12.93
N VAL A 31 13.03 14.36 14.06
CA VAL A 31 12.87 15.12 15.32
C VAL A 31 14.10 15.08 16.23
N GLY A 32 15.07 14.21 15.97
CA GLY A 32 16.22 14.01 16.85
C GLY A 32 15.80 13.41 18.18
N TYR A 33 14.94 12.39 18.15
CA TYR A 33 14.47 11.67 19.31
C TYR A 33 15.58 10.78 19.90
N TYR A 34 15.73 10.83 21.23
CA TYR A 34 16.65 10.00 22.00
C TYR A 34 15.84 9.23 23.05
N PRO A 35 15.52 7.93 22.83
CA PRO A 35 14.76 7.11 23.76
C PRO A 35 15.44 7.02 25.13
N ARG A 36 14.66 7.01 26.22
CA ARG A 36 15.16 6.72 27.59
C ARG A 36 15.05 5.25 27.98
N PHE A 37 14.50 4.43 27.10
CA PHE A 37 14.51 2.96 27.16
C PHE A 37 15.44 2.40 26.08
N ASN A 38 15.79 1.11 26.17
CA ASN A 38 16.63 0.47 25.16
C ASN A 38 15.81 0.10 23.91
N ALA A 39 15.40 1.11 23.14
CA ALA A 39 14.52 0.92 21.99
C ALA A 39 15.08 -0.06 20.96
N ARG A 40 16.38 0.03 20.68
CA ARG A 40 17.06 -0.86 19.74
C ARG A 40 16.97 -2.33 20.19
N GLU A 41 17.28 -2.63 21.45
CA GLU A 41 17.16 -4.00 21.98
C GLU A 41 15.71 -4.51 21.91
N LEU A 42 14.71 -3.66 22.21
CA LEU A 42 13.31 -4.07 22.12
C LEU A 42 12.88 -4.37 20.67
N PHE A 43 13.29 -3.56 19.68
CA PHE A 43 13.01 -3.86 18.27
C PHE A 43 13.75 -5.13 17.80
N GLU A 44 15.01 -5.30 18.20
CA GLU A 44 15.79 -6.51 17.92
C GLU A 44 15.14 -7.76 18.51
N ASP A 45 14.62 -7.68 19.74
CA ASP A 45 13.93 -8.79 20.41
C ASP A 45 12.56 -9.07 19.80
N ALA A 46 11.80 -8.04 19.44
CA ALA A 46 10.54 -8.20 18.72
C ALA A 46 10.77 -8.89 17.36
N GLY A 47 11.85 -8.55 16.64
CA GLY A 47 12.23 -9.20 15.39
C GLY A 47 12.64 -10.67 15.54
N LYS A 48 12.97 -11.15 16.75
CA LYS A 48 13.27 -12.57 17.02
C LYS A 48 12.03 -13.39 17.36
N ALA A 49 10.85 -12.78 17.43
CA ALA A 49 9.62 -13.49 17.72
C ALA A 49 9.39 -14.63 16.72
N THR A 50 8.92 -15.77 17.21
CA THR A 50 8.73 -16.97 16.38
C THR A 50 7.27 -17.24 16.05
N ASN A 51 6.36 -16.48 16.65
CA ASN A 51 4.93 -16.53 16.37
C ASN A 51 4.26 -15.15 16.55
N PRO A 52 3.06 -14.94 15.98
CA PRO A 52 2.38 -13.65 16.02
C PRO A 52 2.04 -13.13 17.43
N ALA A 53 1.76 -14.02 18.39
CA ALA A 53 1.38 -13.61 19.75
C ALA A 53 2.59 -13.01 20.50
N GLU A 54 3.75 -13.67 20.42
CA GLU A 54 5.02 -13.15 20.95
C GLU A 54 5.38 -11.81 20.31
N LEU A 55 5.27 -11.72 18.99
CA LEU A 55 5.57 -10.50 18.25
C LEU A 55 4.66 -9.34 18.70
N ARG A 56 3.36 -9.60 18.83
CA ARG A 56 2.39 -8.61 19.28
C ARG A 56 2.71 -8.10 20.69
N GLU A 57 3.04 -8.99 21.62
CA GLU A 57 3.41 -8.60 22.99
C GLU A 57 4.66 -7.70 23.00
N ALA A 58 5.71 -8.09 22.29
CA ALA A 58 6.95 -7.32 22.21
C ALA A 58 6.75 -5.94 21.56
N VAL A 59 5.97 -5.86 20.47
CA VAL A 59 5.64 -4.60 19.82
C VAL A 59 4.80 -3.69 20.71
N VAL A 60 3.81 -4.24 21.42
CA VAL A 60 2.96 -3.44 22.32
C VAL A 60 3.80 -2.79 23.42
N GLU A 61 4.81 -3.48 23.97
CA GLU A 61 5.75 -2.89 24.93
C GLU A 61 6.51 -1.68 24.35
N ILE A 62 6.97 -1.77 23.09
CA ILE A 62 7.60 -0.65 22.39
C ILE A 62 6.62 0.52 22.27
N LEU A 63 5.40 0.24 21.81
CA LEU A 63 4.35 1.25 21.59
C LEU A 63 3.94 1.94 22.90
N GLU A 64 3.84 1.22 24.02
CA GLU A 64 3.58 1.80 25.34
C GLU A 64 4.69 2.75 25.79
N ASN A 65 5.95 2.38 25.56
CA ASN A 65 7.09 3.25 25.85
C ASN A 65 7.09 4.50 24.96
N LEU A 66 6.76 4.37 23.67
CA LEU A 66 6.62 5.51 22.75
C LEU A 66 5.46 6.42 23.15
N ALA A 67 4.30 5.86 23.53
CA ALA A 67 3.15 6.63 24.02
C ALA A 67 3.49 7.40 25.31
N ARG A 68 4.33 6.82 26.19
CA ARG A 68 4.83 7.49 27.39
C ARG A 68 5.82 8.60 27.06
N GLU A 69 6.78 8.36 26.17
CA GLU A 69 7.81 9.35 25.85
C GLU A 69 7.36 10.45 24.90
N GLN A 70 6.33 10.20 24.07
CA GLN A 70 5.79 11.13 23.08
C GLN A 70 6.90 11.77 22.22
N PRO A 71 7.65 10.99 21.41
CA PRO A 71 8.67 11.53 20.52
C PRO A 71 8.09 12.55 19.53
N TYR A 72 6.86 12.28 19.10
CA TYR A 72 5.97 13.20 18.39
C TYR A 72 4.81 13.56 19.31
N ILE A 73 4.29 14.78 19.16
CA ILE A 73 3.01 15.11 19.79
C ILE A 73 1.92 14.60 18.87
N THR A 74 1.36 13.44 19.20
CA THR A 74 0.27 12.83 18.42
C THR A 74 -1.01 13.64 18.58
N LEU A 75 -1.72 13.86 17.47
CA LEU A 75 -2.96 14.62 17.47
C LEU A 75 -4.15 13.70 17.18
N LEU A 76 -4.21 13.16 15.96
CA LEU A 76 -5.35 12.41 15.47
C LEU A 76 -4.99 11.52 14.27
N PHE A 77 -5.86 10.56 14.00
CA PHE A 77 -6.00 9.90 12.71
C PHE A 77 -7.18 10.53 11.99
N SER A 78 -6.99 11.01 10.76
CA SER A 78 -8.10 11.45 9.90
C SER A 78 -8.58 10.28 9.05
N ASP A 79 -9.82 10.31 8.60
CA ASP A 79 -10.27 9.42 7.54
C ASP A 79 -10.12 10.12 6.18
N ASP A 80 -9.76 9.36 5.15
CA ASP A 80 -9.88 9.81 3.77
C ASP A 80 -11.36 9.79 3.38
N LEU A 81 -11.85 10.93 2.89
CA LEU A 81 -13.23 11.06 2.44
C LEU A 81 -13.28 10.78 0.94
N VAL A 82 -13.96 9.71 0.56
CA VAL A 82 -14.12 9.34 -0.85
C VAL A 82 -15.59 9.32 -1.20
N GLY A 83 -15.97 10.11 -2.18
CA GLY A 83 -17.31 10.12 -2.75
C GLY A 83 -17.36 9.14 -3.90
N TYR A 84 -18.34 8.24 -3.87
CA TYR A 84 -18.65 7.31 -4.94
C TYR A 84 -20.00 7.65 -5.55
N THR A 85 -20.20 7.35 -6.83
CA THR A 85 -21.54 7.42 -7.40
C THR A 85 -22.50 6.48 -6.64
N SER A 86 -23.70 6.96 -6.31
CA SER A 86 -24.67 6.23 -5.47
C SER A 86 -25.13 4.88 -6.05
N LYS A 87 -25.00 4.68 -7.36
CA LYS A 87 -25.31 3.42 -8.05
C LYS A 87 -24.25 2.33 -7.82
N LEU A 88 -23.07 2.67 -7.31
CA LEU A 88 -21.93 1.77 -7.18
C LEU A 88 -22.03 0.92 -5.90
N SER A 89 -21.93 -0.39 -6.07
CA SER A 89 -21.85 -1.40 -5.03
C SER A 89 -20.44 -1.99 -5.00
N GLY A 90 -19.88 -2.14 -3.80
CA GLY A 90 -18.49 -2.60 -3.60
C GLY A 90 -17.71 -1.78 -2.57
N PRO A 91 -17.61 -0.45 -2.71
CA PRO A 91 -16.82 0.37 -1.79
C PRO A 91 -17.25 0.22 -0.33
N ALA A 92 -16.26 0.05 0.55
CA ALA A 92 -16.38 -0.16 1.99
C ALA A 92 -15.62 0.90 2.80
N GLU A 93 -16.06 1.16 4.03
CA GLU A 93 -15.37 2.05 4.99
C GLU A 93 -14.24 1.29 5.71
N ASN A 94 -13.23 0.89 4.94
CA ASN A 94 -12.16 0.02 5.39
C ASN A 94 -10.80 0.42 4.77
N PHE A 95 -9.70 0.21 5.49
CA PHE A 95 -8.35 0.52 5.01
C PHE A 95 -8.00 -0.18 3.67
N SER A 96 -8.47 -1.41 3.48
CA SER A 96 -8.29 -2.19 2.25
C SER A 96 -9.33 -1.88 1.16
N ASN A 97 -10.11 -0.81 1.29
CA ASN A 97 -11.15 -0.47 0.30
C ASN A 97 -10.60 -0.44 -1.14
N GLY A 98 -11.26 -1.19 -2.03
CA GLY A 98 -10.84 -1.35 -3.43
C GLY A 98 -10.00 -2.60 -3.69
N TRP A 99 -9.68 -3.40 -2.67
CA TRP A 99 -8.95 -4.66 -2.84
C TRP A 99 -9.66 -5.66 -3.77
N ASP A 100 -11.00 -5.63 -3.78
CA ASP A 100 -11.91 -6.51 -4.53
C ASP A 100 -12.58 -5.81 -5.72
N LEU A 101 -11.99 -4.73 -6.23
CA LEU A 101 -12.58 -3.92 -7.30
C LEU A 101 -13.15 -4.71 -8.50
N PRO A 102 -12.58 -5.84 -8.95
CA PRO A 102 -13.20 -6.65 -10.01
C PRO A 102 -14.62 -7.15 -9.69
N ALA A 103 -14.96 -7.30 -8.40
CA ALA A 103 -16.29 -7.72 -7.93
C ALA A 103 -17.26 -6.54 -7.73
N TRP A 104 -16.82 -5.29 -7.90
CA TRP A 104 -17.69 -4.13 -7.81
C TRP A 104 -18.63 -4.06 -9.01
N TYR A 105 -19.84 -3.57 -8.80
CA TYR A 105 -20.88 -3.49 -9.83
C TYR A 105 -21.77 -2.27 -9.59
N PHE A 106 -22.59 -1.92 -10.59
CA PHE A 106 -23.60 -0.88 -10.39
C PHE A 106 -24.86 -1.45 -9.70
N THR A 107 -26.01 -1.42 -10.38
CA THR A 107 -27.30 -1.76 -9.76
C THR A 107 -27.47 -3.26 -9.50
N ASP A 108 -27.01 -4.10 -10.44
CA ASP A 108 -27.12 -5.56 -10.37
C ASP A 108 -25.72 -6.18 -10.52
N PRO A 109 -25.43 -7.31 -9.86
CA PRO A 109 -24.15 -8.03 -9.98
C PRO A 109 -24.07 -8.76 -11.34
N ALA A 110 -23.97 -7.98 -12.40
CA ALA A 110 -23.92 -8.40 -13.78
C ALA A 110 -22.94 -7.51 -14.56
N VAL A 111 -22.31 -8.12 -15.56
CA VAL A 111 -21.34 -7.45 -16.43
C VAL A 111 -22.01 -6.28 -17.14
N SER A 112 -21.62 -5.06 -16.79
CA SER A 112 -22.16 -3.85 -17.41
C SER A 112 -21.34 -2.61 -17.11
N GLY A 113 -21.29 -1.69 -18.07
CA GLY A 113 -20.80 -0.33 -17.85
C GLY A 113 -19.28 -0.24 -17.69
N SER A 114 -18.80 0.96 -17.38
CA SER A 114 -17.40 1.27 -17.12
C SER A 114 -17.21 1.71 -15.68
N TYR A 115 -16.07 1.37 -15.08
CA TYR A 115 -15.59 2.03 -13.87
C TYR A 115 -14.61 3.14 -14.23
N ASP A 116 -15.05 4.38 -14.09
CA ASP A 116 -14.31 5.57 -14.51
C ASP A 116 -13.76 6.31 -13.29
N SER A 117 -12.44 6.50 -13.26
CA SER A 117 -11.74 7.16 -12.14
C SER A 117 -10.83 8.27 -12.63
N VAL A 118 -10.31 9.07 -11.70
CA VAL A 118 -9.50 10.25 -12.01
C VAL A 118 -8.27 10.34 -11.14
N THR A 119 -7.17 10.82 -11.72
CA THR A 119 -5.94 11.19 -11.05
C THR A 119 -5.57 12.64 -11.35
N SER A 120 -4.83 13.28 -10.45
CA SER A 120 -4.35 14.67 -10.63
C SER A 120 -3.04 14.78 -11.39
N ALA A 121 -2.26 13.70 -11.45
CA ALA A 121 -0.96 13.65 -12.09
C ALA A 121 -0.96 12.61 -13.21
N ALA A 122 -0.26 12.92 -14.30
CA ALA A 122 0.01 11.95 -15.35
C ALA A 122 0.97 10.87 -14.84
N PHE A 123 0.92 9.69 -15.45
CA PHE A 123 1.86 8.60 -15.17
C PHE A 123 3.22 8.90 -15.81
N GLU A 124 4.31 8.70 -15.07
CA GLU A 124 5.66 8.82 -15.62
C GLU A 124 6.03 7.53 -16.36
N THR A 125 5.68 6.39 -15.76
CA THR A 125 5.86 5.05 -16.34
C THR A 125 4.70 4.13 -16.02
N LEU A 126 4.44 3.16 -16.91
CA LEU A 126 3.61 1.99 -16.62
C LEU A 126 4.44 0.70 -16.65
N ASN A 127 5.77 0.80 -16.75
CA ASN A 127 6.66 -0.35 -16.68
C ASN A 127 6.66 -0.92 -15.25
N PRO A 128 6.22 -2.17 -15.03
CA PRO A 128 6.10 -2.75 -13.69
C PRO A 128 7.42 -2.86 -12.91
N LEU A 129 8.56 -2.80 -13.60
CA LEU A 129 9.89 -2.85 -12.99
C LEU A 129 10.33 -1.52 -12.36
N TYR A 130 9.76 -0.39 -12.79
CA TYR A 130 10.31 0.94 -12.51
C TYR A 130 9.31 1.91 -11.88
N HIS A 131 8.01 1.57 -11.82
CA HIS A 131 7.03 2.44 -11.19
C HIS A 131 7.31 2.61 -9.69
N THR A 132 7.14 3.83 -9.17
CA THR A 132 7.30 4.12 -7.73
C THR A 132 6.10 4.86 -7.14
N GLU A 133 5.15 5.28 -7.98
CA GLU A 133 3.97 6.00 -7.53
C GLU A 133 2.75 5.09 -7.31
N GLY A 134 1.90 5.48 -6.36
CA GLY A 134 0.64 4.78 -6.09
C GLY A 134 -0.36 4.86 -7.25
N SER A 135 -0.41 5.99 -7.96
CA SER A 135 -1.25 6.20 -9.15
C SER A 135 -0.87 5.26 -10.30
N GLU A 136 0.42 5.10 -10.56
CA GLU A 136 0.94 4.17 -11.57
C GLU A 136 0.63 2.73 -11.18
N ARG A 137 0.82 2.38 -9.91
CA ARG A 137 0.43 1.07 -9.38
C ARG A 137 -1.06 0.78 -9.57
N ILE A 138 -1.94 1.77 -9.38
CA ILE A 138 -3.38 1.60 -9.64
C ILE A 138 -3.64 1.37 -11.14
N ALA A 139 -2.93 2.07 -12.02
CA ALA A 139 -3.06 1.93 -13.47
C ALA A 139 -2.56 0.57 -13.97
N ILE A 140 -1.39 0.11 -13.50
CA ILE A 140 -0.83 -1.22 -13.77
C ILE A 140 -1.77 -2.29 -13.22
N GLY A 141 -2.24 -2.13 -11.98
CA GLY A 141 -3.14 -3.06 -11.29
C GLY A 141 -4.52 -3.25 -11.93
N ARG A 142 -4.88 -2.49 -12.97
CA ARG A 142 -6.05 -2.80 -13.80
C ARG A 142 -5.77 -3.98 -14.73
N ALA A 143 -4.55 -4.12 -15.22
CA ALA A 143 -4.16 -5.09 -16.24
C ALA A 143 -3.18 -6.16 -15.77
N LEU A 144 -2.54 -5.96 -14.62
CA LEU A 144 -1.57 -6.90 -14.07
C LEU A 144 -1.67 -6.93 -12.55
N ASP A 145 -2.11 -8.06 -12.03
CA ASP A 145 -2.13 -8.29 -10.59
C ASP A 145 -0.70 -8.41 -10.04
N ARG A 146 -0.59 -8.13 -8.75
CA ARG A 146 0.63 -8.31 -7.95
C ARG A 146 0.57 -9.64 -7.21
N GLY A 147 1.67 -10.02 -6.55
CA GLY A 147 1.76 -11.26 -5.76
C GLY A 147 0.60 -11.57 -4.81
N TYR A 148 0.19 -10.60 -3.99
CA TYR A 148 -0.87 -10.73 -2.99
C TYR A 148 -1.51 -9.38 -2.65
N THR A 149 -2.56 -9.41 -1.84
CA THR A 149 -3.20 -8.24 -1.25
C THR A 149 -3.67 -8.53 0.18
N PHE A 150 -4.34 -7.57 0.81
CA PHE A 150 -5.04 -7.79 2.07
C PHE A 150 -6.53 -7.50 1.87
N ASP A 151 -7.37 -8.34 2.46
CA ASP A 151 -8.83 -8.23 2.36
C ASP A 151 -9.40 -7.15 3.29
N GLU A 152 -10.73 -7.05 3.36
CA GLU A 152 -11.42 -6.13 4.27
C GLU A 152 -11.16 -6.38 5.75
N ASN A 153 -10.72 -7.58 6.14
CA ASN A 153 -10.33 -7.90 7.50
C ASN A 153 -8.83 -7.66 7.76
N GLN A 154 -8.11 -7.14 6.76
CA GLN A 154 -6.65 -7.02 6.74
C GLN A 154 -5.94 -8.38 6.81
N GLU A 155 -6.64 -9.45 6.42
CA GLU A 155 -6.07 -10.78 6.29
C GLU A 155 -5.37 -10.91 4.94
N TYR A 156 -4.26 -11.67 4.93
CA TYR A 156 -3.50 -11.92 3.72
C TYR A 156 -4.36 -12.66 2.68
N PHE A 157 -4.39 -12.17 1.45
CA PHE A 157 -5.09 -12.78 0.33
C PHE A 157 -4.11 -13.06 -0.83
N PRO A 158 -3.84 -14.33 -1.18
CA PRO A 158 -2.92 -14.68 -2.24
C PRO A 158 -3.51 -14.34 -3.62
N LEU A 159 -2.76 -13.60 -4.43
CA LEU A 159 -3.14 -13.27 -5.80
C LEU A 159 -2.39 -14.17 -6.79
N LEU A 160 -1.14 -13.87 -7.14
CA LEU A 160 -0.39 -14.68 -8.10
C LEU A 160 0.34 -15.85 -7.46
N TYR A 161 0.70 -15.70 -6.19
CA TYR A 161 1.33 -16.73 -5.38
C TYR A 161 0.84 -16.65 -3.94
N ASP A 162 0.88 -17.79 -3.26
CA ASP A 162 0.70 -17.87 -1.81
C ASP A 162 2.05 -17.91 -1.11
N MET A 163 2.19 -17.15 -0.02
CA MET A 163 3.41 -17.05 0.78
C MET A 163 3.21 -17.72 2.13
N SER A 164 4.05 -18.69 2.44
CA SER A 164 4.02 -19.37 3.75
C SER A 164 5.40 -19.46 4.39
N THR A 165 5.42 -19.49 5.72
CA THR A 165 6.64 -19.69 6.50
C THR A 165 6.30 -20.34 7.85
N GLU A 166 7.23 -21.11 8.40
CA GLU A 166 7.12 -21.59 9.79
C GLU A 166 7.60 -20.53 10.79
N HIS A 167 8.70 -19.82 10.47
CA HIS A 167 9.43 -18.97 11.42
C HIS A 167 9.96 -17.66 10.82
N GLY A 168 9.58 -17.30 9.60
CA GLY A 168 9.96 -16.05 8.93
C GLY A 168 11.36 -16.03 8.32
N ALA A 169 12.15 -17.11 8.48
CA ALA A 169 13.51 -17.20 7.91
C ALA A 169 13.51 -17.70 6.46
N VAL A 170 12.71 -18.73 6.18
CA VAL A 170 12.52 -19.31 4.85
C VAL A 170 11.05 -19.16 4.50
N TRP A 171 10.79 -18.53 3.36
CA TRP A 171 9.46 -18.31 2.83
C TRP A 171 9.28 -19.14 1.57
N THR A 172 8.21 -19.92 1.52
CA THR A 172 7.80 -20.68 0.33
C THR A 172 6.77 -19.87 -0.43
N PHE A 173 6.97 -19.75 -1.73
CA PHE A 173 6.07 -19.10 -2.67
C PHE A 173 5.45 -20.17 -3.58
N GLU A 174 4.15 -20.38 -3.45
CA GLU A 174 3.37 -21.30 -4.29
C GLU A 174 2.66 -20.51 -5.40
N VAL A 175 3.15 -20.58 -6.63
CA VAL A 175 2.62 -19.87 -7.81
C VAL A 175 1.34 -20.54 -8.29
N ARG A 176 0.30 -19.76 -8.60
CA ARG A 176 -0.94 -20.32 -9.15
C ARG A 176 -0.71 -20.97 -10.53
N GLU A 177 -1.26 -22.16 -10.73
CA GLU A 177 -1.04 -22.92 -11.98
C GLU A 177 -1.85 -22.39 -13.18
N ASN A 178 -2.94 -21.65 -12.96
CA ASN A 178 -3.81 -21.17 -14.05
C ASN A 178 -3.34 -19.85 -14.69
N LEU A 179 -2.20 -19.31 -14.26
CA LEU A 179 -1.62 -18.07 -14.76
C LEU A 179 -0.99 -18.24 -16.15
N ARG A 180 -1.30 -17.32 -17.06
CA ARG A 180 -0.82 -17.30 -18.45
C ARG A 180 -0.55 -15.88 -18.91
N PHE A 181 0.66 -15.66 -19.41
CA PHE A 181 1.00 -14.51 -20.22
C PHE A 181 0.27 -14.56 -21.57
N SER A 182 0.27 -13.43 -22.26
CA SER A 182 -0.10 -13.37 -23.68
C SER A 182 0.82 -14.26 -24.51
N GLU A 183 0.34 -14.71 -25.67
CA GLU A 183 1.21 -15.32 -26.68
C GLU A 183 2.34 -14.34 -27.06
N PRO A 184 3.60 -14.81 -27.20
CA PRO A 184 4.01 -16.22 -27.31
C PRO A 184 4.53 -16.86 -26.01
N TYR A 185 4.41 -16.20 -24.85
CA TYR A 185 5.17 -16.58 -23.65
C TYR A 185 4.58 -17.78 -22.89
N GLY A 186 3.26 -17.94 -22.91
CA GLY A 186 2.60 -19.12 -22.35
C GLY A 186 2.38 -19.04 -20.83
N GLN A 187 2.57 -20.16 -20.12
CA GLN A 187 2.20 -20.31 -18.71
C GLN A 187 3.23 -19.65 -17.79
N VAL A 188 2.77 -18.89 -16.79
CA VAL A 188 3.64 -18.35 -15.73
C VAL A 188 4.09 -19.48 -14.82
N THR A 189 5.37 -19.52 -14.48
CA THR A 189 5.95 -20.53 -13.57
C THR A 189 6.84 -19.88 -12.52
N ALA A 190 7.33 -20.66 -11.57
CA ALA A 190 8.32 -20.18 -10.60
C ALA A 190 9.63 -19.73 -11.27
N GLU A 191 9.97 -20.27 -12.45
CA GLU A 191 11.17 -19.86 -13.20
C GLU A 191 11.12 -18.37 -13.57
N ASP A 192 9.95 -17.84 -13.95
CA ASP A 192 9.81 -16.43 -14.33
C ASP A 192 10.10 -15.49 -13.16
N PHE A 193 9.60 -15.83 -11.96
CA PHE A 193 9.86 -15.05 -10.75
C PHE A 193 11.32 -15.17 -10.29
N VAL A 194 11.87 -16.38 -10.28
CA VAL A 194 13.26 -16.59 -9.84
C VAL A 194 14.24 -15.88 -10.79
N TYR A 195 14.02 -15.97 -12.10
CA TYR A 195 14.82 -15.26 -13.10
C TYR A 195 14.72 -13.74 -12.92
N LEU A 196 13.50 -13.21 -12.79
CA LEU A 196 13.26 -11.79 -12.53
C LEU A 196 14.01 -11.31 -11.29
N ILE A 197 13.95 -12.05 -10.19
CA ILE A 197 14.63 -11.66 -8.95
C ILE A 197 16.15 -11.67 -9.14
N GLN A 198 16.70 -12.78 -9.61
CA GLN A 198 18.15 -12.98 -9.66
C GLN A 198 18.84 -12.09 -10.70
N GLU A 199 18.25 -11.94 -11.89
CA GLU A 199 18.89 -11.26 -13.02
C GLU A 199 18.54 -9.77 -13.11
N LEU A 200 17.43 -9.33 -12.50
CA LEU A 200 17.00 -7.92 -12.54
C LEU A 200 16.96 -7.28 -11.16
N HIS A 201 16.21 -7.81 -10.20
CA HIS A 201 16.10 -7.14 -8.90
C HIS A 201 17.41 -7.13 -8.13
N GLN A 202 18.17 -8.22 -8.18
CA GLN A 202 19.45 -8.37 -7.48
C GLN A 202 20.67 -7.91 -8.28
N SER A 203 20.47 -7.48 -9.53
CA SER A 203 21.57 -7.00 -10.37
C SER A 203 21.92 -5.54 -10.10
N ASP A 204 23.16 -5.16 -10.40
CA ASP A 204 23.66 -3.79 -10.25
C ASP A 204 23.43 -2.91 -11.49
N TRP A 205 22.98 -3.50 -12.60
CA TRP A 205 22.75 -2.81 -13.86
C TRP A 205 21.29 -2.39 -14.05
N ALA A 206 20.32 -3.23 -13.68
CA ALA A 206 18.91 -3.01 -14.05
C ALA A 206 18.24 -1.88 -13.25
N ASN A 207 18.71 -1.60 -12.03
CA ASN A 207 18.22 -0.53 -11.15
C ASN A 207 16.68 -0.52 -10.98
N THR A 208 16.08 -1.70 -10.83
CA THR A 208 14.63 -1.83 -10.66
C THR A 208 14.12 -1.23 -9.35
N ALA A 209 12.86 -0.82 -9.30
CA ALA A 209 12.25 -0.25 -8.10
C ALA A 209 12.23 -1.21 -6.90
N ALA A 210 12.25 -2.52 -7.16
CA ALA A 210 12.24 -3.56 -6.13
C ALA A 210 13.65 -4.03 -5.72
N SER A 211 14.74 -3.42 -6.20
CA SER A 211 16.09 -3.94 -5.93
C SER A 211 16.41 -4.04 -4.43
N THR A 212 16.09 -3.01 -3.65
CA THR A 212 16.34 -2.99 -2.19
C THR A 212 15.56 -4.03 -1.40
N SER A 213 14.45 -4.52 -1.96
CA SER A 213 13.60 -5.54 -1.36
C SER A 213 14.24 -6.94 -1.39
N TRP A 214 15.16 -7.15 -2.33
CA TRP A 214 15.82 -8.43 -2.58
C TRP A 214 17.29 -8.45 -2.18
N ASP A 215 17.79 -7.36 -1.58
CA ASP A 215 19.15 -7.28 -1.03
C ASP A 215 19.37 -8.34 0.05
N GLY A 216 20.37 -9.19 -0.13
CA GLY A 216 20.73 -10.25 0.82
C GLY A 216 19.75 -11.43 0.88
N VAL A 217 18.73 -11.48 0.01
CA VAL A 217 17.76 -12.57 -0.01
C VAL A 217 18.25 -13.70 -0.92
N GLU A 218 18.45 -14.90 -0.40
CA GLU A 218 18.77 -16.06 -1.26
C GLU A 218 17.48 -16.62 -1.85
N VAL A 219 17.41 -16.77 -3.18
CA VAL A 219 16.21 -17.31 -3.86
C VAL A 219 16.56 -18.55 -4.65
N GLU A 220 15.76 -19.61 -4.48
CA GLU A 220 15.91 -20.86 -5.23
C GLU A 220 14.58 -21.40 -5.75
N GLN A 221 14.58 -21.89 -6.99
CA GLN A 221 13.44 -22.62 -7.53
C GLN A 221 13.42 -24.05 -6.95
N THR A 222 12.34 -24.41 -6.25
CA THR A 222 12.17 -25.73 -5.62
C THR A 222 11.19 -26.62 -6.38
N GLY A 223 10.36 -26.03 -7.24
CA GLY A 223 9.41 -26.73 -8.09
C GLY A 223 9.03 -25.95 -9.34
N ARG A 224 8.14 -26.51 -10.16
CA ARG A 224 7.63 -25.79 -11.35
C ARG A 224 6.82 -24.55 -10.97
N PHE A 225 6.03 -24.65 -9.91
CA PHE A 225 5.18 -23.59 -9.38
C PHE A 225 5.56 -23.27 -7.93
N GLU A 226 6.79 -23.54 -7.54
CA GLU A 226 7.26 -23.31 -6.19
C GLU A 226 8.69 -22.75 -6.22
N PHE A 227 8.94 -21.72 -5.43
CA PHE A 227 10.29 -21.24 -5.13
C PHE A 227 10.37 -20.83 -3.65
N GLN A 228 11.60 -20.77 -3.14
CA GLN A 228 11.87 -20.35 -1.77
C GLN A 228 12.75 -19.11 -1.74
N ALA A 229 12.48 -18.24 -0.76
CA ALA A 229 13.35 -17.13 -0.41
C ALA A 229 13.83 -17.29 1.04
N THR A 230 15.13 -17.16 1.26
CA THR A 230 15.76 -17.20 2.57
C THR A 230 16.24 -15.80 2.95
N LEU A 231 15.71 -15.27 4.05
CA LEU A 231 16.06 -13.95 4.57
C LEU A 231 17.26 -14.05 5.51
N GLU A 232 18.20 -13.08 5.42
CA GLU A 232 19.29 -12.94 6.40
C GLU A 232 18.77 -12.75 7.83
N ARG A 233 17.63 -12.08 7.96
CA ARG A 233 16.94 -11.82 9.23
C ARG A 233 15.51 -12.36 9.15
N PRO A 234 15.15 -13.34 10.00
CA PRO A 234 13.79 -13.86 10.05
C PRO A 234 12.77 -12.74 10.25
N THR A 235 11.74 -12.69 9.40
CA THR A 235 10.70 -11.65 9.42
C THR A 235 9.33 -12.31 9.25
N LEU A 236 8.54 -12.40 10.32
CA LEU A 236 7.19 -12.99 10.28
C LEU A 236 6.17 -12.15 9.51
N LEU A 237 6.36 -10.83 9.51
CA LEU A 237 5.46 -9.85 8.90
C LEU A 237 5.95 -9.38 7.53
N TRP A 238 6.69 -10.23 6.80
CA TRP A 238 7.28 -9.85 5.52
C TRP A 238 6.18 -9.39 4.55
N PRO A 239 5.11 -10.18 4.26
CA PRO A 239 4.01 -9.72 3.40
C PRO A 239 3.33 -8.43 3.89
N GLN A 240 3.18 -8.26 5.20
CA GLN A 240 2.56 -7.10 5.84
C GLN A 240 3.37 -5.81 5.68
N SER A 241 4.59 -5.91 5.15
CA SER A 241 5.39 -4.76 4.72
C SER A 241 4.99 -4.24 3.34
N TYR A 242 4.08 -4.95 2.63
CA TYR A 242 3.84 -4.80 1.19
C TYR A 242 5.14 -4.97 0.38
N ASP A 243 5.99 -5.88 0.84
CA ASP A 243 7.31 -6.17 0.30
C ASP A 243 7.64 -7.66 0.58
N PRO A 244 7.90 -8.51 -0.43
CA PRO A 244 8.00 -8.18 -1.84
C PRO A 244 6.62 -8.20 -2.51
N LEU A 245 6.40 -7.30 -3.45
CA LEU A 245 5.28 -7.34 -4.38
C LEU A 245 5.83 -7.55 -5.79
N LEU A 246 5.85 -8.80 -6.22
CA LEU A 246 6.33 -9.14 -7.57
C LEU A 246 5.21 -9.01 -8.59
N TYR A 247 5.61 -8.58 -9.78
CA TYR A 247 4.85 -8.76 -11.01
C TYR A 247 5.53 -9.87 -11.83
N PRO A 248 4.78 -10.81 -12.39
CA PRO A 248 5.32 -11.82 -13.28
C PRO A 248 5.66 -11.14 -14.59
N ILE A 249 6.90 -11.30 -15.05
CA ILE A 249 7.35 -10.80 -16.35
C ILE A 249 7.96 -11.97 -17.11
N PRO A 250 7.60 -12.20 -18.38
CA PRO A 250 8.12 -13.33 -19.12
C PRO A 250 9.64 -13.26 -19.22
N ARG A 251 10.33 -14.35 -18.86
CA ARG A 251 11.78 -14.44 -19.04
C ARG A 251 12.20 -14.05 -20.47
N GLY A 252 11.50 -14.57 -21.48
CA GLY A 252 11.82 -14.31 -22.89
C GLY A 252 11.65 -12.85 -23.32
N LEU A 253 10.93 -12.02 -22.56
CA LEU A 253 10.82 -10.58 -22.81
C LEU A 253 12.05 -9.83 -22.28
N VAL A 254 12.55 -10.21 -21.11
CA VAL A 254 13.63 -9.49 -20.43
C VAL A 254 15.03 -10.04 -20.71
N GLU A 255 15.14 -11.32 -21.10
CA GLU A 255 16.42 -12.00 -21.34
C GLU A 255 17.35 -11.26 -22.32
N PRO A 256 16.89 -10.66 -23.44
CA PRO A 256 17.76 -9.88 -24.31
C PRO A 256 18.43 -8.69 -23.62
N TYR A 257 17.74 -8.01 -22.71
CA TYR A 257 18.29 -6.87 -21.96
C TYR A 257 19.25 -7.32 -20.87
N VAL A 258 19.00 -8.49 -20.27
CA VAL A 258 19.92 -9.12 -19.32
C VAL A 258 21.24 -9.50 -20.00
N GLU A 259 21.19 -10.09 -21.20
CA GLU A 259 22.39 -10.47 -21.96
C GLU A 259 23.27 -9.26 -22.34
N GLU A 260 22.65 -8.09 -22.55
CA GLU A 260 23.32 -6.86 -22.96
C GLU A 260 23.57 -5.87 -21.80
N GLU A 261 23.05 -6.14 -20.60
CA GLU A 261 22.98 -5.21 -19.45
C GLU A 261 22.39 -3.84 -19.86
N ASP A 262 21.35 -3.84 -20.71
CA ASP A 262 20.75 -2.63 -21.29
C ASP A 262 19.60 -2.10 -20.44
N ALA A 263 19.94 -1.33 -19.40
CA ALA A 263 18.97 -0.70 -18.51
C ALA A 263 18.05 0.30 -19.22
N ASP A 264 18.60 1.12 -20.12
CA ASP A 264 17.84 2.13 -20.86
C ASP A 264 16.81 1.46 -21.78
N GLY A 265 17.22 0.36 -22.46
CA GLY A 265 16.33 -0.43 -23.29
C GLY A 265 15.22 -1.12 -22.50
N LEU A 266 15.55 -1.69 -21.34
CA LEU A 266 14.59 -2.36 -20.47
C LEU A 266 13.55 -1.38 -19.89
N GLU A 267 13.99 -0.18 -19.50
CA GLU A 267 13.09 0.86 -18.97
C GLU A 267 12.11 1.36 -20.04
N GLN A 268 12.57 1.49 -21.29
CA GLN A 268 11.81 2.06 -22.41
C GLN A 268 11.11 1.02 -23.30
N ASP A 269 11.13 -0.26 -22.94
CA ASP A 269 10.49 -1.31 -23.73
C ASP A 269 8.98 -1.06 -23.89
N GLU A 270 8.50 -1.09 -25.14
CA GLU A 270 7.10 -0.79 -25.46
C GLU A 270 6.14 -1.86 -24.93
N GLU A 271 6.56 -3.12 -24.89
CA GLU A 271 5.71 -4.22 -24.42
C GLU A 271 5.53 -4.18 -22.89
N LEU A 272 6.57 -3.79 -22.14
CA LEU A 272 6.48 -3.49 -20.72
C LEU A 272 5.65 -2.24 -20.42
N LEU A 273 5.87 -1.14 -21.16
CA LEU A 273 5.14 0.11 -20.96
C LEU A 273 3.65 0.01 -21.33
N GLU A 274 3.30 -0.82 -22.30
CA GLU A 274 1.93 -1.04 -22.74
C GLU A 274 1.29 -2.32 -22.16
N LEU A 275 2.00 -3.03 -21.28
CA LEU A 275 1.50 -4.22 -20.57
C LEU A 275 0.95 -5.31 -21.53
N ARG A 276 1.52 -5.44 -22.73
CA ARG A 276 0.98 -6.35 -23.77
C ARG A 276 1.18 -7.84 -23.46
N PHE A 277 2.14 -8.15 -22.59
CA PHE A 277 2.47 -9.51 -22.15
C PHE A 277 1.46 -10.11 -21.14
N THR A 278 0.53 -9.31 -20.61
CA THR A 278 -0.22 -9.64 -19.38
C THR A 278 -1.22 -10.79 -19.50
N GLY A 279 -1.68 -11.19 -20.69
CA GLY A 279 -2.55 -12.35 -20.87
C GLY A 279 -3.77 -12.37 -19.95
N ASN A 280 -3.85 -13.37 -19.07
CA ASN A 280 -4.96 -13.51 -18.12
C ASN A 280 -4.69 -12.93 -16.71
N LEU A 281 -3.60 -12.18 -16.53
CA LEU A 281 -3.04 -11.83 -15.22
C LEU A 281 -3.68 -10.61 -14.54
N GLY A 282 -4.65 -9.98 -15.17
CA GLY A 282 -5.38 -8.85 -14.60
C GLY A 282 -6.83 -8.79 -15.06
N ALA A 283 -7.64 -8.08 -14.28
CA ALA A 283 -9.08 -7.94 -14.51
C ALA A 283 -9.42 -7.27 -15.85
N PHE A 284 -8.56 -6.40 -16.35
CA PHE A 284 -8.75 -5.69 -17.61
C PHE A 284 -7.53 -5.84 -18.52
N THR A 285 -7.67 -5.51 -19.79
CA THR A 285 -6.56 -5.37 -20.74
C THR A 285 -6.39 -3.88 -21.03
N LEU A 286 -5.16 -3.38 -20.98
CA LEU A 286 -4.85 -1.99 -21.33
C LEU A 286 -5.06 -1.80 -22.84
N ASP A 287 -5.98 -0.92 -23.22
CA ASP A 287 -6.26 -0.61 -24.63
C ASP A 287 -5.39 0.57 -25.13
N GLU A 288 -5.30 1.62 -24.32
CA GLU A 288 -4.55 2.83 -24.66
C GLU A 288 -4.03 3.52 -23.39
N TRP A 289 -2.77 3.96 -23.44
CA TRP A 289 -2.21 4.96 -22.54
C TRP A 289 -1.88 6.24 -23.31
N ASN A 290 -2.68 7.28 -23.07
CA ASN A 290 -2.40 8.61 -23.55
C ASN A 290 -1.69 9.42 -22.45
N ARG A 291 -0.41 9.72 -22.64
CA ARG A 291 0.42 10.39 -21.62
C ARG A 291 -0.18 11.68 -21.03
N GLY A 292 -1.02 12.39 -21.77
CA GLY A 292 -1.68 13.61 -21.28
C GLY A 292 -3.08 13.41 -20.69
N SER A 293 -3.78 12.36 -21.10
CA SER A 293 -5.20 12.18 -20.80
C SER A 293 -5.51 11.00 -19.88
N GLY A 294 -4.61 10.01 -19.77
CA GLY A 294 -4.76 8.85 -18.89
C GLY A 294 -4.82 7.51 -19.63
N THR A 295 -5.51 6.52 -19.04
CA THR A 295 -5.57 5.14 -19.53
C THR A 295 -7.00 4.64 -19.73
N THR A 296 -7.19 3.73 -20.67
CA THR A 296 -8.45 3.04 -20.95
C THR A 296 -8.24 1.54 -21.04
N TYR A 297 -9.23 0.77 -20.58
CA TYR A 297 -9.13 -0.67 -20.47
C TYR A 297 -10.44 -1.36 -20.87
N THR A 298 -10.32 -2.55 -21.44
CA THR A 298 -11.43 -3.45 -21.74
C THR A 298 -11.41 -4.64 -20.79
N ARG A 299 -12.58 -5.15 -20.40
CA ARG A 299 -12.73 -6.34 -19.56
C ARG A 299 -11.91 -7.53 -20.09
N ASN A 300 -11.15 -8.19 -19.21
CA ASN A 300 -10.47 -9.43 -19.52
C ASN A 300 -11.37 -10.64 -19.23
N ASP A 301 -11.91 -11.25 -20.28
CA ASP A 301 -12.78 -12.41 -20.15
C ASP A 301 -12.03 -13.71 -19.76
N GLU A 302 -10.70 -13.69 -19.76
CA GLU A 302 -9.86 -14.83 -19.38
C GLU A 302 -9.28 -14.71 -17.97
N TYR A 303 -9.57 -13.61 -17.25
CA TYR A 303 -8.98 -13.28 -15.96
C TYR A 303 -8.95 -14.46 -14.98
N TYR A 304 -7.75 -14.77 -14.45
CA TYR A 304 -7.50 -16.01 -13.73
C TYR A 304 -8.30 -16.18 -12.42
N LEU A 305 -8.67 -15.09 -11.72
CA LEU A 305 -9.46 -15.17 -10.48
C LEU A 305 -10.91 -15.62 -10.71
N ARG A 306 -11.36 -15.69 -11.96
CA ARG A 306 -12.70 -16.19 -12.29
C ARG A 306 -12.91 -17.66 -11.93
N ASP A 307 -11.83 -18.42 -11.92
CA ASP A 307 -11.83 -19.88 -11.82
C ASP A 307 -11.13 -20.39 -10.54
N ILE A 308 -10.98 -19.56 -9.50
CA ILE A 308 -10.40 -19.99 -8.23
C ILE A 308 -11.46 -20.51 -7.25
N ASP A 309 -11.12 -21.56 -6.50
CA ASP A 309 -11.97 -22.21 -5.49
C ASP A 309 -11.75 -21.67 -4.05
N GLU A 310 -10.93 -20.63 -3.90
CA GLU A 310 -10.48 -20.05 -2.62
C GLU A 310 -11.14 -18.68 -2.34
N GLY A 311 -11.36 -18.38 -1.05
CA GLY A 311 -11.95 -17.11 -0.59
C GLY A 311 -13.35 -17.25 0.02
N SER A 312 -13.75 -16.29 0.87
CA SER A 312 -14.98 -16.32 1.67
C SER A 312 -16.21 -15.68 1.02
N ASP A 313 -16.09 -14.99 -0.13
CA ASP A 313 -17.22 -14.40 -0.87
C ASP A 313 -16.88 -14.15 -2.37
N PRO A 314 -17.85 -13.80 -3.25
CA PRO A 314 -17.94 -14.38 -4.58
C PRO A 314 -17.10 -13.61 -5.64
N PHE A 315 -16.07 -14.27 -6.19
CA PHE A 315 -15.50 -13.93 -7.52
C PHE A 315 -16.21 -14.58 -8.76
N PRO A 316 -17.42 -15.19 -8.72
CA PRO A 316 -18.00 -15.82 -9.89
C PRO A 316 -18.37 -14.73 -10.91
N GLY A 317 -17.68 -14.77 -12.05
CA GLY A 317 -17.98 -13.90 -13.19
C GLY A 317 -17.34 -12.51 -13.12
N VAL A 318 -16.34 -12.28 -12.25
CA VAL A 318 -15.53 -11.05 -12.29
C VAL A 318 -14.72 -10.95 -13.61
N PRO A 319 -14.30 -9.76 -14.04
CA PRO A 319 -14.72 -8.44 -13.54
C PRO A 319 -16.19 -8.18 -13.90
N LEU A 320 -16.91 -7.40 -13.11
CA LEU A 320 -18.31 -7.06 -13.40
C LEU A 320 -18.50 -5.75 -14.20
N PHE A 321 -17.41 -5.06 -14.55
CA PHE A 321 -17.43 -3.96 -15.51
C PHE A 321 -16.98 -4.43 -16.90
N GLU A 322 -17.56 -3.86 -17.95
CA GLU A 322 -17.17 -4.08 -19.36
C GLU A 322 -15.89 -3.30 -19.72
N ALA A 323 -15.64 -2.19 -19.04
CA ALA A 323 -14.49 -1.32 -19.26
C ALA A 323 -14.04 -0.64 -17.96
N ALA A 324 -12.87 -0.02 -18.00
CA ALA A 324 -12.43 0.90 -16.97
C ALA A 324 -11.64 2.05 -17.59
N SER A 325 -11.56 3.18 -16.88
CA SER A 325 -10.69 4.28 -17.27
C SER A 325 -10.08 5.01 -16.07
N ILE A 326 -8.91 5.61 -16.30
CA ILE A 326 -8.29 6.55 -15.37
C ILE A 326 -7.96 7.81 -16.15
N SER A 327 -8.72 8.88 -15.92
CA SER A 327 -8.49 10.18 -16.57
C SER A 327 -7.51 11.04 -15.77
N VAL A 328 -6.68 11.83 -16.46
CA VAL A 328 -5.79 12.81 -15.83
C VAL A 328 -6.45 14.19 -15.86
N VAL A 329 -6.81 14.70 -14.68
CA VAL A 329 -7.40 16.04 -14.52
C VAL A 329 -6.70 16.74 -13.37
N GLN A 330 -5.96 17.81 -13.64
CA GLN A 330 -5.14 18.46 -12.60
C GLN A 330 -5.96 19.17 -11.53
N GLU A 331 -7.07 19.82 -11.93
CA GLU A 331 -7.87 20.63 -11.01
C GLU A 331 -8.86 19.78 -10.21
N GLN A 332 -8.69 19.73 -8.90
CA GLN A 332 -9.54 18.94 -8.00
C GLN A 332 -11.02 19.39 -8.01
N ALA A 333 -11.28 20.68 -8.22
CA ALA A 333 -12.65 21.18 -8.33
C ALA A 333 -13.40 20.52 -9.51
N SER A 334 -12.69 20.27 -10.61
CA SER A 334 -13.23 19.58 -11.78
C SER A 334 -13.55 18.11 -11.52
N HIS A 335 -12.88 17.46 -10.56
CA HIS A 335 -13.22 16.07 -10.16
C HIS A 335 -14.59 16.02 -9.49
N LEU A 336 -14.87 16.99 -8.62
CA LEU A 336 -16.14 17.06 -7.90
C LEU A 336 -17.31 17.30 -8.86
N GLU A 337 -17.13 18.20 -9.83
CA GLU A 337 -18.11 18.44 -10.89
C GLU A 337 -18.33 17.20 -11.77
N ALA A 338 -17.25 16.50 -12.15
CA ALA A 338 -17.33 15.26 -12.92
C ALA A 338 -18.05 14.13 -12.17
N LEU A 339 -17.80 13.98 -10.86
CA LEU A 339 -18.50 13.02 -10.01
C LEU A 339 -20.01 13.33 -9.96
N GLU A 340 -20.37 14.61 -9.82
CA GLU A 340 -21.77 15.04 -9.82
C GLU A 340 -22.47 14.83 -11.17
N ALA A 341 -21.73 15.01 -12.27
CA ALA A 341 -22.22 14.75 -13.62
C ALA A 341 -22.32 13.24 -13.93
N GLY A 342 -21.72 12.38 -13.10
CA GLY A 342 -21.60 10.94 -13.33
C GLY A 342 -20.61 10.59 -14.45
N GLU A 343 -19.67 11.49 -14.75
CA GLU A 343 -18.57 11.29 -15.70
C GLU A 343 -17.43 10.48 -15.09
N ILE A 344 -17.34 10.44 -13.76
CA ILE A 344 -16.46 9.55 -12.99
C ILE A 344 -17.26 8.92 -11.84
N ASP A 345 -16.82 7.75 -11.39
CA ASP A 345 -17.51 6.98 -10.36
C ASP A 345 -16.93 7.17 -8.95
N SER A 346 -15.76 7.81 -8.83
CA SER A 346 -15.14 8.11 -7.53
C SER A 346 -14.29 9.39 -7.55
N ALA A 347 -14.32 10.18 -6.46
CA ALA A 347 -13.41 11.30 -6.23
C ALA A 347 -13.12 11.53 -4.74
N ALA A 348 -11.93 12.03 -4.43
CA ALA A 348 -11.59 12.46 -3.08
C ALA A 348 -12.34 13.76 -2.72
N ILE A 349 -13.09 13.74 -1.62
CA ILE A 349 -13.88 14.88 -1.15
C ILE A 349 -13.03 15.69 -0.15
N PRO A 350 -12.75 16.98 -0.41
CA PRO A 350 -12.10 17.83 0.58
C PRO A 350 -12.91 17.90 1.88
N LEU A 351 -12.22 17.93 3.00
CA LEU A 351 -12.83 18.01 4.33
C LEU A 351 -13.80 19.19 4.47
N GLU A 352 -13.49 20.31 3.84
CA GLU A 352 -14.33 21.51 3.84
C GLU A 352 -15.66 21.32 3.09
N GLN A 353 -15.71 20.36 2.17
CA GLN A 353 -16.87 20.02 1.35
C GLN A 353 -17.71 18.87 1.92
N TYR A 354 -17.30 18.25 3.03
CA TYR A 354 -18.00 17.11 3.62
C TYR A 354 -19.52 17.35 3.76
N GLU A 355 -19.93 18.46 4.36
CA GLU A 355 -21.35 18.79 4.58
C GLU A 355 -22.15 19.00 3.27
N SER A 356 -21.47 19.32 2.17
CA SER A 356 -22.10 19.49 0.85
C SER A 356 -22.41 18.15 0.17
N TYR A 357 -21.72 17.07 0.57
CA TYR A 357 -21.86 15.72 0.00
C TYR A 357 -22.53 14.73 0.95
N ASP A 358 -22.46 14.97 2.26
CA ASP A 358 -23.12 14.12 3.25
C ASP A 358 -24.63 14.09 3.03
N GLY A 359 -25.20 12.89 2.87
CA GLY A 359 -26.62 12.68 2.60
C GLY A 359 -27.11 13.12 1.21
N ARG A 360 -26.21 13.34 0.24
CA ARG A 360 -26.60 13.69 -1.14
C ARG A 360 -26.98 12.44 -1.94
N ASP A 361 -28.19 12.39 -2.48
CA ASP A 361 -28.74 11.21 -3.17
C ASP A 361 -27.84 10.64 -4.29
N ALA A 362 -27.09 11.50 -5.00
CA ALA A 362 -26.26 11.09 -6.13
C ALA A 362 -24.91 10.48 -5.71
N VAL A 363 -24.45 10.69 -4.47
CA VAL A 363 -23.10 10.33 -4.02
C VAL A 363 -23.17 9.56 -2.70
N THR A 364 -22.59 8.37 -2.68
CA THR A 364 -22.30 7.63 -1.45
C THR A 364 -20.94 8.06 -0.93
N LEU A 365 -20.91 8.76 0.20
CA LEU A 365 -19.68 9.14 0.87
C LEU A 365 -19.17 7.99 1.75
N ARG A 366 -17.88 7.68 1.65
CA ARG A 366 -17.18 6.70 2.48
C ARG A 366 -16.05 7.36 3.25
N ARG A 367 -15.92 6.99 4.52
CA ARG A 367 -14.79 7.34 5.39
C ARG A 367 -13.83 6.17 5.43
N ILE A 368 -12.68 6.33 4.81
CA ILE A 368 -11.67 5.29 4.69
C ILE A 368 -10.59 5.56 5.74
N PRO A 369 -10.39 4.69 6.73
CA PRO A 369 -9.32 4.85 7.69
C PRO A 369 -7.95 4.90 7.00
N THR A 370 -7.04 5.74 7.48
CA THR A 370 -5.67 5.86 6.94
C THR A 370 -4.62 5.34 7.90
N SER A 371 -3.46 4.94 7.37
CA SER A 371 -2.28 4.56 8.14
C SER A 371 -1.40 5.75 8.55
N TYR A 372 -1.80 6.98 8.20
CA TYR A 372 -1.02 8.18 8.46
C TYR A 372 -1.47 8.92 9.72
N SER A 373 -0.52 9.22 10.60
CA SER A 373 -0.76 10.01 11.80
C SER A 373 -0.71 11.51 11.51
N THR A 374 -1.63 12.30 12.06
CA THR A 374 -1.45 13.75 12.16
C THR A 374 -0.69 14.08 13.45
N VAL A 375 0.49 14.66 13.32
CA VAL A 375 1.41 14.90 14.45
C VAL A 375 2.00 16.31 14.44
N LEU A 376 2.47 16.78 15.60
CA LEU A 376 3.44 17.89 15.65
C LEU A 376 4.84 17.31 15.83
N SER A 377 5.67 17.54 14.83
CA SER A 377 7.11 17.25 14.87
C SER A 377 7.83 18.31 15.67
N VAL A 378 8.44 17.90 16.80
CA VAL A 378 9.16 18.80 17.71
C VAL A 378 10.66 18.53 17.62
N ASN A 379 11.48 19.54 17.30
CA ASN A 379 12.93 19.35 17.23
C ASN A 379 13.53 19.21 18.64
N GLN A 380 14.02 18.02 18.96
CA GLN A 380 14.64 17.65 20.24
C GLN A 380 16.16 17.77 20.23
N ARG A 381 16.80 18.13 19.10
CA ARG A 381 18.25 18.33 19.03
C ARG A 381 18.70 19.58 19.78
N ASP A 382 19.99 19.68 20.05
CA ASP A 382 20.59 20.85 20.72
C ASP A 382 20.42 22.16 19.92
N ASN A 383 20.27 22.07 18.60
CA ASN A 383 19.96 23.20 17.73
C ASN A 383 18.46 23.55 17.65
N GLY A 384 17.63 22.91 18.48
CA GLY A 384 16.19 23.13 18.55
C GLY A 384 15.81 24.40 19.31
N TRP A 385 14.60 24.39 19.89
CA TRP A 385 14.03 25.55 20.59
C TRP A 385 14.96 26.05 21.72
N GLY A 386 15.41 27.31 21.66
CA GLY A 386 16.40 27.85 22.62
C GLY A 386 15.88 28.94 23.56
N THR A 387 14.59 29.29 23.53
CA THR A 387 14.04 30.45 24.26
C THR A 387 13.86 30.18 25.77
N GLY A 388 13.99 28.93 26.21
CA GLY A 388 13.91 28.51 27.63
C GLY A 388 15.27 28.18 28.24
N PRO A 389 15.31 27.50 29.41
CA PRO A 389 16.55 26.96 29.99
C PRO A 389 17.07 25.74 29.18
N GLY A 390 17.43 25.98 27.91
CA GLY A 390 17.75 24.94 26.92
C GLY A 390 16.54 24.51 26.07
N ASN A 391 16.72 23.40 25.34
CA ASN A 391 15.66 22.82 24.52
C ASN A 391 14.68 22.02 25.37
N LEU A 392 13.55 22.65 25.73
CA LEU A 392 12.53 22.04 26.56
C LEU A 392 11.93 20.76 25.95
N PHE A 393 11.96 20.60 24.62
CA PHE A 393 11.46 19.39 23.95
C PHE A 393 12.31 18.15 24.19
N GLN A 394 13.52 18.27 24.77
CA GLN A 394 14.31 17.13 25.27
C GLN A 394 13.71 16.50 26.54
N HIS A 395 12.78 17.18 27.21
CA HIS A 395 12.15 16.69 28.43
C HIS A 395 10.79 16.05 28.13
N VAL A 396 10.68 14.74 28.41
CA VAL A 396 9.42 13.96 28.29
C VAL A 396 8.25 14.67 28.97
N SER A 397 8.43 15.18 30.19
CA SER A 397 7.36 15.88 30.93
C SER A 397 6.87 17.15 30.24
N PHE A 398 7.75 17.87 29.52
CA PHE A 398 7.35 19.03 28.75
C PHE A 398 6.55 18.63 27.51
N ARG A 399 6.97 17.59 26.79
CA ARG A 399 6.20 17.03 25.66
C ARG A 399 4.82 16.55 26.10
N GLN A 400 4.75 15.81 27.21
CA GLN A 400 3.49 15.40 27.83
C GLN A 400 2.60 16.58 28.23
N ALA A 401 3.18 17.65 28.79
CA ALA A 401 2.45 18.86 29.12
C ALA A 401 1.89 19.55 27.87
N VAL A 402 2.67 19.64 26.78
CA VAL A 402 2.21 20.18 25.49
C VAL A 402 1.10 19.32 24.90
N ALA A 403 1.27 18.00 24.83
CA ALA A 403 0.25 17.08 24.33
C ALA A 403 -1.05 17.18 25.13
N SER A 404 -0.96 17.28 26.46
CA SER A 404 -2.11 17.42 27.36
C SER A 404 -2.79 18.79 27.27
N ALA A 405 -2.06 19.83 26.85
CA ALA A 405 -2.60 21.17 26.66
C ALA A 405 -3.42 21.32 25.37
N ILE A 406 -3.21 20.42 24.40
CA ILE A 406 -3.96 20.38 23.13
C ILE A 406 -5.21 19.53 23.35
N SER A 407 -6.38 20.16 23.27
CA SER A 407 -7.65 19.42 23.27
C SER A 407 -7.86 18.76 21.91
N LYS A 408 -7.58 17.45 21.84
CA LYS A 408 -7.85 16.62 20.65
C LYS A 408 -9.34 16.63 20.29
N ASP A 409 -10.23 16.55 21.27
CA ASP A 409 -11.67 16.62 21.04
C ASP A 409 -12.08 17.92 20.34
N ARG A 410 -11.59 19.08 20.79
CA ARG A 410 -11.88 20.36 20.11
C ARG A 410 -11.25 20.43 18.73
N LEU A 411 -10.01 19.95 18.57
CA LEU A 411 -9.38 19.89 17.26
C LEU A 411 -10.24 19.07 16.29
N ILE A 412 -10.69 17.89 16.73
CA ILE A 412 -11.51 16.99 15.92
C ILE A 412 -12.87 17.61 15.61
N GLN A 413 -13.56 18.16 16.60
CA GLN A 413 -14.91 18.72 16.41
C GLN A 413 -14.88 20.05 15.61
N ASP A 414 -14.00 20.97 15.98
CA ASP A 414 -14.04 22.35 15.46
C ASP A 414 -13.28 22.49 14.13
N VAL A 415 -12.27 21.66 13.87
CA VAL A 415 -11.44 21.71 12.64
C VAL A 415 -11.75 20.54 11.72
N TYR A 416 -11.82 19.32 12.26
CA TYR A 416 -12.08 18.11 11.46
C TYR A 416 -13.56 17.73 11.38
N ARG A 417 -14.47 18.54 11.92
CA ARG A 417 -15.93 18.31 11.86
C ARG A 417 -16.36 16.94 12.37
N GLY A 418 -15.60 16.36 13.31
CA GLY A 418 -15.86 15.02 13.84
C GLY A 418 -15.40 13.86 12.96
N LEU A 419 -14.63 14.12 11.88
CA LEU A 419 -14.21 13.14 10.86
C LEU A 419 -12.77 12.65 11.09
N ALA A 420 -12.44 12.47 12.36
CA ALA A 420 -11.13 12.06 12.81
C ALA A 420 -11.24 11.43 14.19
N GLU A 421 -10.21 10.67 14.56
CA GLU A 421 -10.12 9.96 15.82
C GLU A 421 -8.91 10.41 16.62
N PRO A 422 -9.03 10.55 17.95
CA PRO A 422 -7.90 10.97 18.76
C PRO A 422 -6.81 9.89 18.76
N GLN A 423 -5.57 10.31 18.53
CA GLN A 423 -4.42 9.40 18.51
C GLN A 423 -3.72 9.40 19.87
N PHE A 424 -3.73 8.28 20.61
CA PHE A 424 -3.02 8.18 21.91
C PHE A 424 -1.75 7.32 21.84
N THR A 425 -1.75 6.33 20.96
CA THR A 425 -0.59 5.49 20.62
C THR A 425 -0.16 5.72 19.18
N TRP A 426 1.00 5.19 18.79
CA TRP A 426 1.47 5.29 17.41
C TRP A 426 0.59 4.52 16.43
N GLN A 427 -0.09 3.45 16.87
CA GLN A 427 -0.93 2.62 15.98
C GLN A 427 -2.40 3.05 15.94
N PRO A 428 -3.05 3.04 14.75
CA PRO A 428 -4.49 3.29 14.64
C PRO A 428 -5.29 2.14 15.26
N ARG A 429 -6.54 2.41 15.62
CA ARG A 429 -7.41 1.45 16.34
C ARG A 429 -7.72 0.15 15.60
N TRP A 430 -7.59 0.18 14.28
CA TRP A 430 -7.89 -0.95 13.39
C TRP A 430 -6.68 -1.86 13.20
N SER A 431 -5.50 -1.50 13.71
CA SER A 431 -4.31 -2.35 13.72
C SER A 431 -4.39 -3.38 14.84
N ASP A 432 -3.99 -4.62 14.56
CA ASP A 432 -3.87 -5.68 15.57
C ASP A 432 -2.89 -5.34 16.70
N PHE A 433 -1.96 -4.43 16.44
CA PHE A 433 -0.94 -3.95 17.38
C PHE A 433 -1.41 -2.76 18.22
N HIS A 434 -2.65 -2.31 18.06
CA HIS A 434 -3.23 -1.29 18.93
C HIS A 434 -3.31 -1.81 20.38
N PRO A 435 -2.74 -1.10 21.37
CA PRO A 435 -2.80 -1.53 22.77
C PRO A 435 -4.25 -1.51 23.30
N ALA A 436 -4.67 -2.58 23.98
CA ALA A 436 -6.06 -2.74 24.45
C ALA A 436 -6.52 -1.71 25.50
N ASN A 437 -5.59 -1.01 26.14
CA ASN A 437 -5.86 -0.02 27.19
C ASN A 437 -5.48 1.43 26.77
N ALA A 438 -5.27 1.67 25.47
CA ALA A 438 -4.83 2.96 24.93
C ALA A 438 -5.93 4.04 24.89
#